data_AF-A0A958LKH5-F1
#
_entry.id   AF-A0A958LKH5-F1
#
_cell.length_a   1.000
_cell.length_b   1.000
_cell.length_c   1.000
_cell.angle_alpha   90.00
_cell.angle_beta   90.00
_cell.angle_gamma   90.00
#
_symmetry.space_group_name_H-M   'P 1'
#
loop_
_entity.id
_entity.type
_entity.pdbx_description
1 polymer ?
#
loop_
_entity_poly.entity_id
_entity_poly.type
_entity_poly.pdbx_seq_one_letter_code
_entity_poly.pdbx_strand_id
1 'polypeptide(L)'
;MNGNSENPILEKQEITFDDINSTIIQPKCLSCHTGQSPSGEVDLSSYESIVLSRFLVAGNAEASLLFQAVANGSMPPDGKLSQDLIENLKSWINAGALKDGSQINQCRDPVPLLPRLTNYEYSQIMTDLVGNNFDPAPLATLPIFPTLYGFDRLANPSFDRASVESYLNVADSVALQIENSPTLLSICGSNKPFYELNWNNCALPLLSRVGQSLFRRPLRIEELQNLKSLFNGVQEIAINRIRSSTIPIDGFLDGFSNRNSSFYAGGWAYDPAWPERSVEVKIYIKRPGENGMGSYVGSSLAHLPRPDVNNALGISGDRGFLFPIPKNYLDGTEYIVTAYAFGTATDKALIEPKTLKANANSTGPLIGNETDVLFKDALHASLISLLMSPNFLFKMEYYPGGFQENEVGYRQASFISFLTGSSFPDAELSGLAAQGPLSGEQITAQTKRLLSKYYDRFSRSFGAFWIGYKDYMNANPNSLDFSMGEEARLVFKNVLEEKAPLSSLLNPGYTYLNSTLATHYGMSGGTSPTNYLKVTTAERGGVLNQAQFLMKTANTQETNPIKRGIWVLDKVLCRSLPTLDAATFEEIAQSQANVDPNASLVERMALHRKYGNRCATCHSQIDPLGLGLEN
;
A
#
# COMPACT_ATOMS: atom_id res chain seq x y z
N MET A 1 37.91 40.89 -59.31
CA MET A 1 38.87 40.47 -58.27
C MET A 1 38.16 40.53 -56.92
N ASN A 2 38.45 39.51 -56.12
CA ASN A 2 38.17 39.33 -54.68
C ASN A 2 36.93 38.49 -54.37
N GLY A 3 37.19 37.18 -54.36
CA GLY A 3 36.33 36.13 -53.85
C GLY A 3 36.32 36.09 -52.33
N ASN A 4 35.12 35.84 -51.79
CA ASN A 4 34.89 35.44 -50.42
C ASN A 4 35.24 33.95 -50.29
N SER A 5 36.24 33.64 -49.48
CA SER A 5 36.46 32.29 -48.96
C SER A 5 35.53 32.07 -47.76
N GLU A 6 34.43 31.36 -47.98
CA GLU A 6 33.67 30.74 -46.90
C GLU A 6 34.52 29.61 -46.29
N ASN A 7 34.70 29.67 -44.98
CA ASN A 7 35.30 28.62 -44.18
C ASN A 7 34.14 27.79 -43.59
N PRO A 8 33.92 26.53 -44.00
CA PRO A 8 32.80 25.75 -43.50
C PRO A 8 33.08 25.33 -42.05
N ILE A 9 32.25 25.79 -41.12
CA ILE A 9 32.14 25.21 -39.78
C ILE A 9 31.54 23.82 -39.98
N LEU A 10 32.31 22.76 -39.71
CA LEU A 10 31.83 21.38 -39.68
C LEU A 10 30.79 21.25 -38.55
N GLU A 11 29.51 21.17 -38.90
CA GLU A 11 28.47 20.66 -38.00
C GLU A 11 28.85 19.23 -37.60
N LYS A 12 29.03 19.00 -36.28
CA LYS A 12 29.29 17.66 -35.76
C LYS A 12 27.98 16.87 -35.86
N GLN A 13 27.92 15.93 -36.80
CA GLN A 13 26.78 15.05 -37.00
C GLN A 13 26.44 14.30 -35.68
N GLU A 14 25.20 14.41 -35.21
CA GLU A 14 24.74 13.73 -34.00
C GLU A 14 24.71 12.22 -34.22
N ILE A 15 25.25 11.46 -33.26
CA ILE A 15 25.26 9.99 -33.29
C ILE A 15 23.85 9.51 -32.98
N THR A 16 23.30 8.63 -33.82
CA THR A 16 21.95 8.06 -33.71
C THR A 16 21.98 6.61 -33.26
N PHE A 17 20.79 6.02 -33.03
CA PHE A 17 20.69 4.61 -32.71
C PHE A 17 21.21 3.74 -33.85
N ASP A 18 20.96 4.09 -35.11
CA ASP A 18 21.43 3.30 -36.25
C ASP A 18 22.96 3.23 -36.30
N ASP A 19 23.64 4.31 -35.90
CA ASP A 19 25.10 4.36 -35.77
C ASP A 19 25.58 3.41 -34.67
N ILE A 20 24.98 3.47 -33.48
CA ILE A 20 25.34 2.59 -32.35
C ILE A 20 24.98 1.13 -32.64
N ASN A 21 23.84 0.89 -33.29
CA ASN A 21 23.34 -0.43 -33.60
C ASN A 21 24.25 -1.15 -34.60
N SER A 22 24.65 -0.46 -35.67
CA SER A 22 25.52 -1.00 -36.71
C SER A 22 26.98 -1.17 -36.25
N THR A 23 27.49 -0.30 -35.37
CA THR A 23 28.90 -0.31 -34.96
C THR A 23 29.20 -1.07 -33.67
N ILE A 24 28.24 -1.16 -32.75
CA ILE A 24 28.44 -1.76 -31.42
C ILE A 24 27.47 -2.93 -31.20
N ILE A 25 26.16 -2.68 -31.25
CA ILE A 25 25.18 -3.65 -30.73
C ILE A 25 25.13 -4.92 -31.58
N GLN A 26 24.88 -4.80 -32.89
CA GLN A 26 24.83 -5.93 -33.82
C GLN A 26 26.14 -6.74 -33.81
N PRO A 27 27.33 -6.13 -33.99
CA PRO A 27 28.57 -6.90 -34.11
C PRO A 27 29.15 -7.43 -32.79
N LYS A 28 28.84 -6.81 -31.63
CA LYS A 28 29.54 -7.09 -30.36
C LYS A 28 28.66 -7.56 -29.21
N CYS A 29 27.35 -7.35 -29.28
CA CYS A 29 26.46 -7.59 -28.14
C CYS A 29 25.33 -8.57 -28.46
N LEU A 30 24.78 -8.52 -29.67
CA LEU A 30 23.50 -9.15 -29.98
C LEU A 30 23.53 -10.68 -29.93
N SER A 31 24.68 -11.32 -30.19
CA SER A 31 24.82 -12.78 -30.14
C SER A 31 24.47 -13.39 -28.77
N CYS A 32 24.63 -12.62 -27.69
CA CYS A 32 24.37 -13.06 -26.32
C CYS A 32 23.16 -12.35 -25.66
N HIS A 33 22.77 -11.19 -26.19
CA HIS A 33 21.76 -10.30 -25.62
C HIS A 33 20.51 -10.21 -26.50
N THR A 34 19.97 -11.36 -26.92
CA THR A 34 18.75 -11.48 -27.73
C THR A 34 17.97 -12.76 -27.40
N GLY A 35 16.72 -12.86 -27.87
CA GLY A 35 15.89 -14.07 -27.78
C GLY A 35 15.14 -14.24 -26.46
N GLN A 36 14.64 -15.45 -26.20
CA GLN A 36 13.79 -15.75 -25.03
C GLN A 36 14.54 -15.86 -23.70
N SER A 37 15.88 -15.91 -23.72
CA SER A 37 16.70 -16.03 -22.51
C SER A 37 18.06 -15.33 -22.70
N PRO A 38 18.06 -14.00 -22.83
CA PRO A 38 19.30 -13.25 -23.06
C PRO A 38 20.20 -13.26 -21.82
N SER A 39 21.51 -13.16 -22.04
CA SER A 39 22.51 -13.17 -20.96
C SER A 39 22.28 -12.01 -19.99
N GLY A 40 22.19 -12.32 -18.69
CA GLY A 40 21.90 -11.33 -17.65
C GLY A 40 20.51 -10.69 -17.75
N GLU A 41 19.58 -11.29 -18.51
CA GLU A 41 18.24 -10.77 -18.80
C GLU A 41 18.26 -9.40 -19.53
N VAL A 42 19.35 -9.09 -20.24
CA VAL A 42 19.53 -7.85 -20.99
C VAL A 42 19.23 -8.10 -22.47
N ASP A 43 18.14 -7.54 -23.00
CA ASP A 43 17.79 -7.62 -24.43
C ASP A 43 18.20 -6.34 -25.18
N LEU A 44 19.13 -6.47 -26.12
CA LEU A 44 19.66 -5.37 -26.94
C LEU A 44 19.20 -5.47 -28.41
N SER A 45 18.15 -6.24 -28.70
CA SER A 45 17.71 -6.52 -30.08
C SER A 45 16.99 -5.39 -30.80
N SER A 46 16.51 -4.39 -30.07
CA SER A 46 15.79 -3.25 -30.63
C SER A 46 16.14 -1.96 -29.91
N TYR A 47 15.88 -0.83 -30.58
CA TYR A 47 15.98 0.49 -29.95
C TYR A 47 15.19 0.53 -28.64
N GLU A 48 13.92 0.10 -28.71
CA GLU A 48 12.97 0.10 -27.61
C GLU A 48 13.46 -0.78 -26.45
N SER A 49 13.97 -1.99 -26.73
CA SER A 49 14.47 -2.88 -25.66
C SER A 49 15.67 -2.27 -24.91
N ILE A 50 16.47 -1.45 -25.59
CA ILE A 50 17.66 -0.81 -25.01
C ILE A 50 17.28 0.43 -24.22
N VAL A 51 16.55 1.37 -24.83
CA VAL A 51 16.23 2.66 -24.19
C VAL A 51 15.17 2.55 -23.10
N LEU A 52 14.32 1.52 -23.14
CA LEU A 52 13.37 1.20 -22.08
C LEU A 52 13.96 0.29 -20.99
N SER A 53 15.21 -0.16 -21.16
CA SER A 53 15.84 -1.03 -20.16
C SER A 53 16.25 -0.24 -18.91
N ARG A 54 16.35 -0.95 -17.78
CA ARG A 54 16.97 -0.42 -16.56
C ARG A 54 18.48 -0.13 -16.69
N PHE A 55 19.09 -0.51 -17.81
CA PHE A 55 20.55 -0.48 -17.99
C PHE A 55 21.02 0.77 -18.74
N LEU A 56 20.12 1.55 -19.31
CA LEU A 56 20.41 2.82 -19.97
C LEU A 56 19.66 3.96 -19.28
N VAL A 57 20.38 5.02 -18.95
CA VAL A 57 19.85 6.29 -18.45
C VAL A 57 20.12 7.33 -19.53
N ALA A 58 19.11 7.60 -20.36
CA ALA A 58 19.21 8.60 -21.42
C ALA A 58 19.60 9.97 -20.82
N GLY A 59 20.57 10.63 -21.44
CA GLY A 59 21.19 11.85 -20.95
C GLY A 59 22.28 11.65 -19.91
N ASN A 60 22.52 10.42 -19.43
CA ASN A 60 23.53 10.14 -18.41
C ASN A 60 24.21 8.79 -18.59
N ALA A 61 25.29 8.78 -19.38
CA ALA A 61 26.12 7.60 -19.61
C ALA A 61 26.72 7.06 -18.31
N GLU A 62 27.20 7.92 -17.40
CA GLU A 62 27.84 7.48 -16.16
C GLU A 62 26.87 6.76 -15.20
N ALA A 63 25.56 7.06 -15.29
CA ALA A 63 24.52 6.34 -14.55
C ALA A 63 23.99 5.10 -15.29
N SER A 64 24.40 4.87 -16.53
CA SER A 64 23.94 3.75 -17.36
C SER A 64 24.79 2.51 -17.11
N LEU A 65 24.21 1.45 -16.56
CA LEU A 65 24.88 0.15 -16.39
C LEU A 65 25.45 -0.39 -17.71
N LEU A 66 24.78 -0.13 -18.84
CA LEU A 66 25.25 -0.45 -20.19
C LEU A 66 26.60 0.21 -20.49
N PHE A 67 26.74 1.50 -20.20
CA PHE A 67 27.99 2.21 -20.40
C PHE A 67 29.05 1.76 -19.40
N GLN A 68 28.69 1.64 -18.11
CA GLN A 68 29.62 1.22 -17.06
C GLN A 68 30.25 -0.14 -17.37
N ALA A 69 29.45 -1.13 -17.82
CA ALA A 69 29.92 -2.48 -18.14
C ALA A 69 30.92 -2.51 -19.30
N VAL A 70 30.77 -1.60 -20.26
CA VAL A 70 31.67 -1.49 -21.41
C VAL A 70 32.91 -0.66 -21.05
N ALA A 71 32.73 0.47 -20.36
CA ALA A 71 33.80 1.37 -19.94
C ALA A 71 34.77 0.72 -18.95
N ASN A 72 34.28 -0.13 -18.05
CA ASN A 72 35.13 -0.90 -17.13
C ASN A 72 35.68 -2.19 -17.77
N GLY A 73 35.29 -2.51 -19.01
CA GLY A 73 35.75 -3.66 -19.77
C GLY A 73 35.21 -5.00 -19.30
N SER A 74 34.12 -5.03 -18.54
CA SER A 74 33.41 -6.26 -18.16
C SER A 74 32.63 -6.87 -19.34
N MET A 75 32.29 -6.04 -20.33
CA MET A 75 31.58 -6.44 -21.55
C MET A 75 32.20 -5.82 -22.81
N PRO A 76 32.21 -6.53 -23.95
CA PRO A 76 31.82 -7.94 -24.10
C PRO A 76 32.93 -8.91 -23.63
N PRO A 77 32.59 -10.16 -23.24
CA PRO A 77 33.57 -11.13 -22.73
C PRO A 77 34.63 -11.53 -23.78
N ASP A 78 34.28 -11.47 -25.06
CA ASP A 78 35.15 -11.87 -26.18
C ASP A 78 36.01 -10.72 -26.76
N GLY A 79 36.25 -9.66 -25.97
CA GLY A 79 37.22 -8.60 -26.29
C GLY A 79 36.66 -7.19 -26.12
N LYS A 80 37.41 -6.33 -25.43
CA LYS A 80 37.00 -4.95 -25.11
C LYS A 80 36.71 -4.12 -26.35
N LEU A 81 35.74 -3.21 -26.25
CA LEU A 81 35.52 -2.19 -27.29
C LEU A 81 36.72 -1.24 -27.36
N SER A 82 36.95 -0.65 -28.54
CA SER A 82 37.91 0.44 -28.70
C SER A 82 37.43 1.69 -27.98
N GLN A 83 38.38 2.55 -27.60
CA GLN A 83 38.07 3.80 -26.90
C GLN A 83 37.09 4.68 -27.70
N ASP A 84 37.24 4.75 -29.02
CA ASP A 84 36.35 5.53 -29.89
C ASP A 84 34.90 5.01 -29.87
N LEU A 85 34.69 3.70 -29.80
CA LEU A 85 33.34 3.12 -29.69
C LEU A 85 32.72 3.38 -28.32
N ILE A 86 33.54 3.35 -27.26
CA ILE A 86 33.09 3.71 -25.90
C ILE A 86 32.67 5.18 -25.86
N GLU A 87 33.44 6.06 -26.49
CA GLU A 87 33.13 7.50 -26.57
C GLU A 87 31.90 7.80 -27.44
N ASN A 88 31.70 7.06 -28.53
CA ASN A 88 30.50 7.15 -29.33
C ASN A 88 29.26 6.69 -28.56
N LEU A 89 29.35 5.57 -27.84
CA LEU A 89 28.27 5.10 -26.96
C LEU A 89 27.96 6.14 -25.87
N LYS A 90 29.00 6.70 -25.23
CA LYS A 90 28.86 7.77 -24.23
C LYS A 90 28.13 8.99 -24.79
N SER A 91 28.54 9.42 -25.98
CA SER A 91 28.02 10.60 -26.67
C SER A 91 26.56 10.41 -27.07
N TRP A 92 26.20 9.25 -27.62
CA TRP A 92 24.82 8.90 -27.95
C TRP A 92 23.91 8.85 -26.71
N ILE A 93 24.36 8.21 -25.62
CA ILE A 93 23.57 8.17 -24.37
C ILE A 93 23.39 9.57 -23.81
N ASN A 94 24.46 10.37 -23.71
CA ASN A 94 24.40 11.74 -23.19
C ASN A 94 23.57 12.69 -24.07
N ALA A 95 23.49 12.42 -25.38
CA ALA A 95 22.61 13.13 -26.30
C ALA A 95 21.13 12.73 -26.14
N GLY A 96 20.80 11.81 -25.21
CA GLY A 96 19.44 11.37 -24.95
C GLY A 96 19.07 10.06 -25.64
N ALA A 97 20.05 9.28 -26.10
CA ALA A 97 19.85 8.02 -26.81
C ALA A 97 18.93 8.19 -28.04
N LEU A 98 19.33 9.09 -28.95
CA LEU A 98 18.54 9.51 -30.12
C LEU A 98 18.23 8.33 -31.05
N LYS A 99 16.99 8.24 -31.56
CA LYS A 99 16.62 7.23 -32.57
C LYS A 99 17.05 7.66 -33.97
N ASP A 100 16.63 8.84 -34.40
CA ASP A 100 16.75 9.37 -35.77
C ASP A 100 17.16 10.86 -35.81
N GLY A 101 17.84 11.34 -34.76
CA GLY A 101 18.19 12.76 -34.59
C GLY A 101 17.06 13.62 -33.99
N SER A 102 15.88 13.04 -33.75
CA SER A 102 14.86 13.69 -32.91
C SER A 102 15.15 13.43 -31.42
N GLN A 103 15.24 14.51 -30.62
CA GLN A 103 15.24 14.37 -29.17
C GLN A 103 13.90 13.77 -28.73
N ILE A 104 13.97 12.82 -27.80
CA ILE A 104 12.78 12.40 -27.07
C ILE A 104 12.29 13.63 -26.31
N ASN A 105 11.18 14.24 -26.75
CA ASN A 105 10.54 15.34 -26.04
C ASN A 105 10.42 14.94 -24.55
N GLN A 106 11.08 15.70 -23.66
CA GLN A 106 11.20 15.43 -22.21
C GLN A 106 9.87 15.54 -21.41
N CYS A 107 8.74 15.16 -22.00
CA CYS A 107 7.46 15.04 -21.34
C CYS A 107 6.68 13.83 -21.92
N ARG A 108 7.15 12.61 -21.61
CA ARG A 108 6.44 11.30 -21.55
C ARG A 108 7.42 10.18 -21.86
N ASP A 109 7.29 8.97 -21.35
CA ASP A 109 6.81 8.47 -20.07
C ASP A 109 8.03 7.72 -19.51
N PRO A 110 8.38 7.82 -18.22
CA PRO A 110 9.34 6.87 -17.67
C PRO A 110 8.85 5.44 -17.99
N VAL A 111 9.78 4.48 -18.14
CA VAL A 111 9.51 3.03 -18.19
C VAL A 111 8.24 2.71 -17.39
N PRO A 112 7.31 1.83 -17.82
CA PRO A 112 6.16 1.44 -17.01
C PRO A 112 6.64 0.81 -15.70
N LEU A 113 6.99 1.67 -14.76
CA LEU A 113 7.30 1.39 -13.40
C LEU A 113 5.97 1.00 -12.83
N LEU A 114 5.80 -0.27 -12.50
CA LEU A 114 4.57 -0.77 -11.89
C LEU A 114 4.27 0.10 -10.66
N PRO A 115 3.29 1.02 -10.72
CA PRO A 115 3.10 1.96 -9.64
C PRO A 115 2.53 1.16 -8.46
N ARG A 116 3.27 1.01 -7.38
CA ARG A 116 2.78 0.38 -6.17
C ARG A 116 1.95 1.36 -5.36
N LEU A 117 1.03 0.83 -4.57
CA LEU A 117 0.40 1.55 -3.48
C LEU A 117 1.44 2.08 -2.50
N THR A 118 1.21 3.33 -2.08
CA THR A 118 1.82 3.90 -0.87
C THR A 118 1.09 3.39 0.38
N ASN A 119 1.74 3.42 1.55
CA ASN A 119 1.08 3.06 2.81
C ASN A 119 -0.15 3.94 3.08
N TYR A 120 -0.09 5.21 2.66
CA TYR A 120 -1.23 6.12 2.75
C TYR A 120 -2.41 5.67 1.89
N GLU A 121 -2.15 5.30 0.63
CA GLU A 121 -3.19 4.82 -0.28
C GLU A 121 -3.80 3.48 0.18
N TYR A 122 -2.97 2.55 0.67
CA TYR A 122 -3.45 1.32 1.29
C TYR A 122 -4.41 1.68 2.44
N SER A 123 -4.01 2.58 3.34
CA SER A 123 -4.85 3.03 4.44
C SER A 123 -6.17 3.65 3.95
N GLN A 124 -6.16 4.51 2.92
CA GLN A 124 -7.39 5.12 2.42
C GLN A 124 -8.33 4.10 1.76
N ILE A 125 -7.78 3.11 1.03
CA ILE A 125 -8.56 1.99 0.49
C ILE A 125 -9.26 1.23 1.62
N MET A 126 -8.53 0.90 2.68
CA MET A 126 -9.13 0.16 3.79
C MET A 126 -10.13 1.00 4.58
N THR A 127 -9.88 2.30 4.79
CA THR A 127 -10.86 3.20 5.39
C THR A 127 -12.14 3.30 4.56
N ASP A 128 -12.05 3.38 3.23
CA ASP A 128 -13.23 3.45 2.35
C ASP A 128 -13.96 2.10 2.24
N LEU A 129 -13.25 0.98 2.43
CA LEU A 129 -13.81 -0.38 2.35
C LEU A 129 -14.44 -0.84 3.66
N VAL A 130 -13.69 -0.75 4.76
CA VAL A 130 -14.07 -1.21 6.12
C VAL A 130 -14.92 -0.16 6.83
N GLY A 131 -14.68 1.12 6.56
CA GLY A 131 -15.33 2.27 7.19
C GLY A 131 -14.47 2.94 8.27
N ASN A 132 -15.08 3.88 9.01
CA ASN A 132 -14.40 4.73 10.00
C ASN A 132 -13.77 3.98 11.19
N ASN A 133 -14.11 2.70 11.38
CA ASN A 133 -13.55 1.85 12.44
C ASN A 133 -12.27 1.11 12.02
N PHE A 134 -11.78 1.35 10.80
CA PHE A 134 -10.51 0.77 10.36
C PHE A 134 -9.34 1.29 11.21
N ASP A 135 -8.56 0.37 11.77
CA ASP A 135 -7.31 0.64 12.48
C ASP A 135 -6.12 0.54 11.50
N PRO A 136 -5.46 1.67 11.18
CA PRO A 136 -4.30 1.68 10.29
C PRO A 136 -2.99 1.26 10.97
N ALA A 137 -2.96 1.02 12.28
CA ALA A 137 -1.73 0.72 13.02
C ALA A 137 -0.87 -0.40 12.41
N PRO A 138 -1.44 -1.53 11.91
CA PRO A 138 -0.65 -2.58 11.28
C PRO A 138 0.20 -2.08 10.08
N LEU A 139 -0.30 -1.09 9.33
CA LEU A 139 0.36 -0.55 8.14
C LEU A 139 1.68 0.17 8.45
N ALA A 140 1.92 0.56 9.70
CA ALA A 140 3.18 1.18 10.12
C ALA A 140 4.38 0.23 10.00
N THR A 141 4.13 -1.09 9.91
CA THR A 141 5.16 -2.12 9.74
C THR A 141 5.57 -2.34 8.29
N LEU A 142 4.81 -1.79 7.33
CA LEU A 142 5.13 -1.93 5.91
C LEU A 142 6.45 -1.22 5.60
N PRO A 143 7.30 -1.80 4.74
CA PRO A 143 8.58 -1.19 4.42
C PRO A 143 8.37 0.18 3.77
N ILE A 144 9.20 1.14 4.17
CA ILE A 144 9.27 2.44 3.50
C ILE A 144 10.26 2.30 2.36
N PHE A 145 9.78 2.48 1.13
CA PHE A 145 10.62 2.36 -0.05
C PHE A 145 11.16 3.74 -0.44
N PRO A 146 12.41 3.82 -0.91
CA PRO A 146 13.00 5.08 -1.33
C PRO A 146 12.20 5.67 -2.49
N THR A 147 12.13 7.00 -2.55
CA THR A 147 11.57 7.72 -3.68
C THR A 147 12.48 7.53 -4.89
N LEU A 148 11.94 6.98 -5.99
CA LEU A 148 12.62 6.95 -7.28
C LEU A 148 12.13 8.17 -8.08
N TYR A 149 13.01 8.98 -8.66
CA TYR A 149 12.61 10.21 -9.38
C TYR A 149 11.65 11.14 -8.60
N GLY A 150 11.73 11.14 -7.27
CA GLY A 150 10.81 11.87 -6.38
C GLY A 150 9.47 11.17 -6.09
N PHE A 151 9.14 10.07 -6.77
CA PHE A 151 7.91 9.31 -6.56
C PHE A 151 8.15 8.10 -5.64
N ASP A 152 7.34 7.98 -4.59
CA ASP A 152 7.33 6.83 -3.66
C ASP A 152 6.41 5.69 -4.12
N ARG A 153 5.77 5.88 -5.27
CA ARG A 153 4.88 4.92 -5.93
C ARG A 153 5.63 3.98 -6.85
N LEU A 154 6.92 4.20 -7.13
CA LEU A 154 7.64 3.38 -8.08
C LEU A 154 8.17 2.15 -7.36
N ALA A 155 7.72 0.98 -7.79
CA ALA A 155 8.14 -0.28 -7.20
C ALA A 155 9.65 -0.48 -7.41
N ASN A 156 10.37 -0.76 -6.33
CA ASN A 156 11.65 -1.44 -6.45
C ASN A 156 11.33 -2.89 -6.87
N PRO A 157 11.90 -3.41 -7.98
CA PRO A 157 11.61 -4.77 -8.44
C PRO A 157 12.03 -5.87 -7.45
N SER A 158 12.81 -5.55 -6.41
CA SER A 158 13.27 -6.52 -5.40
C SER A 158 12.41 -6.47 -4.14
N PHE A 159 11.60 -7.51 -3.89
CA PHE A 159 11.04 -7.79 -2.57
C PHE A 159 12.00 -8.72 -1.82
N ASP A 160 12.49 -8.27 -0.67
CA ASP A 160 13.17 -9.17 0.25
C ASP A 160 12.15 -9.99 1.06
N ARG A 161 12.63 -11.07 1.69
CA ARG A 161 11.79 -11.94 2.52
C ARG A 161 11.09 -11.19 3.64
N ALA A 162 11.80 -10.24 4.28
CA ALA A 162 11.25 -9.45 5.39
C ALA A 162 10.07 -8.58 4.94
N SER A 163 10.14 -8.01 3.73
CA SER A 163 9.05 -7.25 3.14
C SER A 163 7.83 -8.14 2.90
N VAL A 164 8.02 -9.34 2.34
CA VAL A 164 6.92 -10.29 2.13
C VAL A 164 6.27 -10.68 3.45
N GLU A 165 7.06 -10.97 4.48
CA GLU A 165 6.56 -11.29 5.83
C GLU A 165 5.78 -10.11 6.44
N SER A 166 6.26 -8.87 6.27
CA SER A 166 5.54 -7.67 6.71
C SER A 166 4.19 -7.50 5.99
N TYR A 167 4.16 -7.64 4.65
CA TYR A 167 2.91 -7.59 3.89
C TYR A 167 1.93 -8.69 4.30
N LEU A 168 2.41 -9.91 4.58
CA LEU A 168 1.57 -11.02 5.06
C LEU A 168 0.95 -10.73 6.42
N ASN A 169 1.75 -10.25 7.39
CA ASN A 169 1.26 -9.90 8.73
C ASN A 169 0.22 -8.77 8.68
N VAL A 170 0.45 -7.79 7.80
CA VAL A 170 -0.52 -6.72 7.54
C VAL A 170 -1.78 -7.27 6.90
N ALA A 171 -1.66 -8.14 5.89
CA ALA A 171 -2.80 -8.76 5.22
C ALA A 171 -3.66 -9.56 6.20
N ASP A 172 -3.05 -10.31 7.11
CA ASP A 172 -3.71 -11.06 8.19
C ASP A 172 -4.51 -10.13 9.12
N SER A 173 -3.86 -9.10 9.67
CA SER A 173 -4.54 -8.11 10.52
C SER A 173 -5.66 -7.35 9.80
N VAL A 174 -5.46 -6.99 8.53
CA VAL A 174 -6.49 -6.29 7.73
C VAL A 174 -7.65 -7.24 7.37
N ALA A 175 -7.38 -8.51 7.09
CA ALA A 175 -8.41 -9.52 6.84
C ALA A 175 -9.32 -9.67 8.07
N LEU A 176 -8.77 -9.72 9.28
CA LEU A 176 -9.56 -9.72 10.52
C LEU A 176 -10.46 -8.48 10.65
N GLN A 177 -9.98 -7.31 10.25
CA GLN A 177 -10.81 -6.09 10.30
C GLN A 177 -11.93 -6.10 9.25
N ILE A 178 -11.67 -6.66 8.06
CA ILE A 178 -12.70 -6.86 7.02
C ILE A 178 -13.78 -7.82 7.53
N GLU A 179 -13.38 -8.94 8.13
CA GLU A 179 -14.30 -9.94 8.70
C GLU A 179 -15.16 -9.38 9.82
N ASN A 180 -14.64 -8.44 10.60
CA ASN A 180 -15.37 -7.82 11.71
C ASN A 180 -16.13 -6.54 11.30
N SER A 181 -16.11 -6.15 10.02
CA SER A 181 -16.80 -4.96 9.53
C SER A 181 -18.31 -5.22 9.41
N PRO A 182 -19.18 -4.55 10.21
CA PRO A 182 -20.63 -4.74 10.11
C PRO A 182 -21.17 -4.34 8.73
N THR A 183 -20.57 -3.31 8.12
CA THR A 183 -20.91 -2.83 6.78
C THR A 183 -20.68 -3.91 5.74
N LEU A 184 -19.53 -4.60 5.79
CA LEU A 184 -19.20 -5.65 4.82
C LEU A 184 -19.96 -6.96 5.11
N LEU A 185 -20.12 -7.33 6.38
CA LEU A 185 -20.90 -8.52 6.75
C LEU A 185 -22.38 -8.42 6.34
N SER A 186 -22.93 -7.22 6.21
CA SER A 186 -24.29 -7.03 5.71
C SER A 186 -24.52 -7.61 4.30
N ILE A 187 -23.45 -7.78 3.51
CA ILE A 187 -23.48 -8.41 2.17
C ILE A 187 -23.89 -9.89 2.26
N CYS A 188 -23.58 -10.56 3.36
CA CYS A 188 -23.96 -11.95 3.61
C CYS A 188 -25.43 -12.12 4.04
N GLY A 189 -26.16 -11.00 4.17
CA GLY A 189 -27.55 -10.95 4.64
C GLY A 189 -27.65 -10.72 6.15
N SER A 190 -28.60 -9.88 6.57
CA SER A 190 -28.82 -9.55 7.97
C SER A 190 -29.24 -10.78 8.78
N ASN A 191 -28.60 -11.01 9.93
CA ASN A 191 -28.97 -12.00 10.96
C ASN A 191 -28.91 -13.48 10.56
N LYS A 192 -28.16 -13.86 9.52
CA LYS A 192 -27.90 -15.28 9.29
C LYS A 192 -26.87 -15.81 10.30
N PRO A 193 -27.16 -16.90 11.00
CA PRO A 193 -26.17 -17.54 11.84
C PRO A 193 -25.04 -18.11 10.96
N PHE A 194 -23.81 -18.12 11.49
CA PHE A 194 -22.61 -18.43 10.72
C PHE A 194 -22.63 -19.81 10.04
N TYR A 195 -23.34 -20.81 10.59
CA TYR A 195 -23.49 -22.15 9.97
C TYR A 195 -24.27 -22.15 8.66
N GLU A 196 -25.04 -21.10 8.39
CA GLU A 196 -25.73 -20.96 7.11
C GLU A 196 -24.81 -20.34 6.04
N LEU A 197 -23.67 -19.78 6.42
CA LEU A 197 -22.76 -19.10 5.50
C LEU A 197 -21.94 -20.12 4.71
N ASN A 198 -21.86 -19.89 3.41
CA ASN A 198 -21.08 -20.70 2.49
C ASN A 198 -20.53 -19.84 1.35
N TRP A 199 -19.86 -20.49 0.40
CA TRP A 199 -19.33 -19.84 -0.78
C TRP A 199 -20.38 -18.99 -1.51
N ASN A 200 -21.56 -19.53 -1.82
CA ASN A 200 -22.51 -18.87 -2.70
C ASN A 200 -23.24 -17.70 -2.05
N ASN A 201 -23.59 -17.83 -0.76
CA ASN A 201 -24.45 -16.86 -0.09
C ASN A 201 -23.70 -15.80 0.74
N CYS A 202 -22.39 -15.95 0.94
CA CYS A 202 -21.59 -14.99 1.70
C CYS A 202 -20.20 -14.76 1.10
N ALA A 203 -19.36 -15.80 0.99
CA ALA A 203 -17.97 -15.59 0.58
C ALA A 203 -17.86 -15.00 -0.83
N LEU A 204 -18.60 -15.51 -1.81
CA LEU A 204 -18.60 -15.01 -3.18
C LEU A 204 -19.02 -13.53 -3.28
N PRO A 205 -20.19 -13.09 -2.79
CA PRO A 205 -20.56 -11.67 -2.89
C PRO A 205 -19.64 -10.76 -2.08
N LEU A 206 -19.17 -11.20 -0.90
CA LEU A 206 -18.23 -10.44 -0.08
C LEU A 206 -16.86 -10.28 -0.76
N LEU A 207 -16.24 -11.39 -1.18
CA LEU A 207 -14.95 -11.40 -1.87
C LEU A 207 -15.03 -10.69 -3.23
N SER A 208 -16.17 -10.76 -3.93
CA SER A 208 -16.37 -10.00 -5.17
C SER A 208 -16.40 -8.50 -4.90
N ARG A 209 -17.06 -8.05 -3.83
CA ARG A 209 -17.11 -6.64 -3.44
C ARG A 209 -15.74 -6.14 -3.00
N VAL A 210 -15.07 -6.87 -2.11
CA VAL A 210 -13.73 -6.56 -1.62
C VAL A 210 -12.75 -6.56 -2.79
N GLY A 211 -12.71 -7.62 -3.57
CA GLY A 211 -11.85 -7.76 -4.75
C GLY A 211 -12.07 -6.66 -5.78
N GLN A 212 -13.32 -6.25 -6.02
CA GLN A 212 -13.62 -5.14 -6.93
C GLN A 212 -12.98 -3.83 -6.46
N SER A 213 -13.07 -3.51 -5.17
CA SER A 213 -12.43 -2.33 -4.60
C SER A 213 -10.90 -2.44 -4.66
N LEU A 214 -10.33 -3.59 -4.26
CA LEU A 214 -8.89 -3.77 -4.21
C LEU A 214 -8.25 -3.75 -5.60
N PHE A 215 -8.87 -4.40 -6.59
CA PHE A 215 -8.34 -4.49 -7.95
C PHE A 215 -8.83 -3.35 -8.86
N ARG A 216 -9.70 -2.47 -8.34
CA ARG A 216 -10.33 -1.33 -9.03
C ARG A 216 -11.15 -1.69 -10.28
N ARG A 217 -11.50 -2.97 -10.41
CA ARG A 217 -12.35 -3.55 -11.46
C ARG A 217 -13.01 -4.81 -10.93
N PRO A 218 -14.12 -5.28 -11.51
CA PRO A 218 -14.65 -6.60 -11.21
C PRO A 218 -13.57 -7.69 -11.31
N LEU A 219 -13.65 -8.68 -10.41
CA LEU A 219 -12.79 -9.85 -10.49
C LEU A 219 -13.08 -10.62 -11.77
N ARG A 220 -12.03 -11.09 -12.44
CA ARG A 220 -12.14 -11.99 -13.59
C ARG A 220 -12.65 -13.36 -13.13
N ILE A 221 -13.24 -14.10 -14.06
CA ILE A 221 -13.76 -15.45 -13.79
C ILE A 221 -12.66 -16.36 -13.23
N GLU A 222 -11.45 -16.30 -13.78
CA GLU A 222 -10.28 -17.06 -13.30
C GLU A 222 -9.88 -16.68 -11.87
N GLU A 223 -9.91 -15.38 -11.53
CA GLU A 223 -9.62 -14.89 -10.18
C GLU A 223 -10.66 -15.43 -9.18
N LEU A 224 -11.94 -15.41 -9.55
CA LEU A 224 -13.02 -15.99 -8.75
C LEU A 224 -12.89 -17.51 -8.60
N GLN A 225 -12.48 -18.22 -9.66
CA GLN A 225 -12.25 -19.66 -9.62
C GLN A 225 -11.07 -20.01 -8.70
N ASN A 226 -9.98 -19.25 -8.76
CA ASN A 226 -8.82 -19.44 -7.88
C ASN A 226 -9.20 -19.19 -6.41
N LEU A 227 -9.97 -18.15 -6.12
CA LEU A 227 -10.49 -17.90 -4.77
C LEU A 227 -11.41 -19.02 -4.30
N LYS A 228 -12.29 -19.55 -5.17
CA LYS A 228 -13.15 -20.69 -4.83
C LYS A 228 -12.34 -21.94 -4.52
N SER A 229 -11.30 -22.20 -5.32
CA SER A 229 -10.41 -23.35 -5.11
C SER A 229 -9.64 -23.22 -3.80
N LEU A 230 -9.12 -22.02 -3.49
CA LEU A 230 -8.45 -21.75 -2.21
C LEU A 230 -9.41 -21.93 -1.04
N PHE A 231 -10.60 -21.33 -1.12
CA PHE A 231 -11.63 -21.43 -0.10
C PHE A 231 -11.98 -22.90 0.20
N ASN A 232 -12.30 -23.68 -0.84
CA ASN A 232 -12.61 -25.10 -0.69
C ASN A 232 -11.43 -25.91 -0.16
N GLY A 233 -10.20 -25.64 -0.64
CA GLY A 233 -9.01 -26.36 -0.22
C GLY A 233 -8.67 -26.14 1.26
N VAL A 234 -8.86 -24.93 1.78
CA VAL A 234 -8.68 -24.64 3.21
C VAL A 234 -9.72 -25.39 4.05
N GLN A 235 -10.98 -25.41 3.60
CA GLN A 235 -12.02 -26.21 4.27
C GLN A 235 -11.67 -27.70 4.27
N GLU A 236 -11.21 -28.26 3.15
CA GLU A 236 -10.81 -29.67 3.05
C GLU A 236 -9.62 -30.01 3.95
N ILE A 237 -8.60 -29.15 4.04
CA ILE A 237 -7.45 -29.36 4.95
C ILE A 237 -7.91 -29.38 6.40
N ALA A 238 -8.78 -28.45 6.78
CA ALA A 238 -9.29 -28.39 8.14
C ALA A 238 -10.19 -29.60 8.46
N ILE A 239 -11.04 -30.04 7.53
CA ILE A 239 -11.82 -31.29 7.64
C ILE A 239 -10.90 -32.52 7.75
N ASN A 240 -9.81 -32.59 6.97
CA ASN A 240 -8.88 -33.71 7.02
C ASN A 240 -8.08 -33.74 8.33
N ARG A 241 -7.74 -32.59 8.91
CA ARG A 241 -7.17 -32.52 10.27
C ARG A 241 -8.11 -33.12 11.29
N ILE A 242 -9.40 -32.77 11.24
CA ILE A 242 -10.45 -33.34 12.10
C ILE A 242 -10.56 -34.87 11.90
N ARG A 243 -10.58 -35.35 10.65
CA ARG A 243 -10.70 -36.79 10.31
C ARG A 243 -9.46 -37.64 10.64
N SER A 244 -8.27 -37.05 10.73
CA SER A 244 -7.00 -37.76 10.91
C SER A 244 -6.63 -38.06 12.37
N SER A 245 -7.46 -37.65 13.33
CA SER A 245 -7.32 -37.98 14.75
C SER A 245 -7.73 -39.44 15.03
N THR A 246 -6.94 -40.23 15.78
CA THR A 246 -7.24 -41.62 16.18
C THR A 246 -8.04 -41.64 17.50
N ILE A 247 -9.37 -41.82 17.48
CA ILE A 247 -10.23 -41.26 18.55
C ILE A 247 -10.82 -42.29 19.55
N PRO A 248 -10.68 -42.07 20.87
CA PRO A 248 -11.57 -42.60 21.92
C PRO A 248 -13.05 -42.17 21.73
N ILE A 249 -13.98 -42.59 22.62
CA ILE A 249 -15.36 -42.05 22.64
C ILE A 249 -15.27 -40.52 22.62
N ASP A 250 -15.97 -39.90 21.68
CA ASP A 250 -15.88 -38.47 21.44
C ASP A 250 -17.13 -37.77 21.97
N GLY A 251 -16.97 -36.52 22.37
CA GLY A 251 -18.07 -35.77 22.91
C GLY A 251 -17.64 -34.42 23.45
N PHE A 252 -18.58 -33.49 23.45
CA PHE A 252 -18.33 -32.13 23.87
C PHE A 252 -19.47 -31.62 24.75
N LEU A 253 -19.09 -30.87 25.80
CA LEU A 253 -20.02 -30.08 26.61
C LEU A 253 -20.05 -28.68 25.98
N ASP A 254 -21.01 -28.49 25.08
CA ASP A 254 -21.17 -27.27 24.27
C ASP A 254 -21.32 -26.03 25.18
N GLY A 255 -22.06 -26.17 26.27
CA GLY A 255 -22.21 -25.12 27.27
C GLY A 255 -23.56 -25.20 27.97
N PHE A 256 -24.07 -24.03 28.35
CA PHE A 256 -25.30 -23.93 29.12
C PHE A 256 -26.33 -23.01 28.49
N SER A 257 -27.60 -23.31 28.71
CA SER A 257 -28.72 -22.50 28.21
C SER A 257 -29.87 -22.44 29.20
N ASN A 258 -30.59 -21.31 29.22
CA ASN A 258 -31.85 -21.18 29.93
C ASN A 258 -33.01 -21.45 28.98
N ARG A 259 -33.89 -22.40 29.32
CA ARG A 259 -35.11 -22.72 28.58
C ARG A 259 -36.26 -22.86 29.56
N ASN A 260 -37.36 -22.14 29.33
CA ASN A 260 -38.59 -22.25 30.14
C ASN A 260 -38.32 -22.15 31.67
N SER A 261 -37.53 -21.15 32.08
CA SER A 261 -37.16 -20.93 33.49
C SER A 261 -36.37 -22.08 34.14
N SER A 262 -35.74 -22.94 33.34
CA SER A 262 -34.87 -24.04 33.76
C SER A 262 -33.53 -23.95 33.04
N PHE A 263 -32.45 -24.17 33.77
CA PHE A 263 -31.10 -24.06 33.24
C PHE A 263 -30.57 -25.44 32.84
N TYR A 264 -29.95 -25.57 31.67
CA TYR A 264 -29.53 -26.84 31.10
C TYR A 264 -28.06 -26.82 30.70
N ALA A 265 -27.36 -27.93 30.94
CA ALA A 265 -26.11 -28.28 30.29
C ALA A 265 -26.42 -29.09 29.03
N GLY A 266 -25.85 -28.69 27.89
CA GLY A 266 -26.08 -29.35 26.60
C GLY A 266 -24.77 -29.70 25.90
N GLY A 267 -24.82 -30.77 25.11
CA GLY A 267 -23.66 -31.28 24.40
C GLY A 267 -24.01 -32.40 23.43
N TRP A 268 -22.97 -33.12 23.00
CA TRP A 268 -23.11 -34.36 22.25
C TRP A 268 -22.10 -35.40 22.73
N ALA A 269 -22.40 -36.68 22.47
CA ALA A 269 -21.49 -37.79 22.73
C ALA A 269 -21.71 -38.91 21.71
N TYR A 270 -20.62 -39.54 21.29
CA TYR A 270 -20.62 -40.59 20.27
C TYR A 270 -19.58 -41.66 20.60
N ASP A 271 -19.99 -42.92 20.53
CA ASP A 271 -19.10 -44.08 20.63
C ASP A 271 -18.89 -44.67 19.23
N PRO A 272 -17.72 -44.45 18.60
CA PRO A 272 -17.42 -44.99 17.29
C PRO A 272 -17.40 -46.52 17.24
N ALA A 273 -17.23 -47.21 18.37
CA ALA A 273 -17.23 -48.67 18.43
C ALA A 273 -18.64 -49.27 18.39
N TRP A 274 -19.67 -48.49 18.76
CA TRP A 274 -21.07 -48.92 18.81
C TRP A 274 -22.01 -47.82 18.29
N PRO A 275 -21.91 -47.47 16.99
CA PRO A 275 -22.57 -46.28 16.43
C PRO A 275 -24.08 -46.31 16.56
N GLU A 276 -24.70 -47.48 16.67
CA GLU A 276 -26.16 -47.62 16.77
C GLU A 276 -26.72 -47.30 18.17
N ARG A 277 -25.87 -47.07 19.18
CA ARG A 277 -26.32 -46.85 20.57
C ARG A 277 -26.22 -45.38 20.98
N SER A 278 -27.23 -44.90 21.69
CA SER A 278 -27.12 -43.65 22.45
C SER A 278 -26.18 -43.84 23.63
N VAL A 279 -25.26 -42.89 23.81
CA VAL A 279 -24.26 -42.91 24.89
C VAL A 279 -24.87 -42.31 26.16
N GLU A 280 -24.65 -42.93 27.32
CA GLU A 280 -25.03 -42.31 28.60
C GLU A 280 -23.99 -41.25 28.98
N VAL A 281 -24.47 -40.05 29.27
CA VAL A 281 -23.67 -38.93 29.73
C VAL A 281 -24.01 -38.63 31.18
N LYS A 282 -23.02 -38.79 32.08
CA LYS A 282 -23.14 -38.50 33.51
C LYS A 282 -22.59 -37.11 33.81
N ILE A 283 -23.33 -36.33 34.59
CA ILE A 283 -22.97 -34.97 34.94
C ILE A 283 -22.49 -34.93 36.39
N TYR A 284 -21.35 -34.28 36.59
CA TYR A 284 -20.77 -34.02 37.90
C TYR A 284 -20.55 -32.52 38.07
N ILE A 285 -20.77 -32.04 39.28
CA ILE A 285 -20.60 -30.63 39.64
C ILE A 285 -19.70 -30.54 40.87
N LYS A 286 -18.72 -29.64 40.82
CA LYS A 286 -17.83 -29.34 41.93
C LYS A 286 -17.53 -27.85 42.05
N ARG A 287 -16.99 -27.42 43.18
CA ARG A 287 -16.48 -26.06 43.33
C ARG A 287 -15.06 -25.91 42.75
N PRO A 288 -14.67 -24.71 42.30
CA PRO A 288 -13.29 -24.41 41.96
C PRO A 288 -12.36 -24.75 43.13
N GLY A 289 -11.31 -25.55 42.87
CA GLY A 289 -10.36 -26.02 43.87
C GLY A 289 -10.70 -27.36 44.56
N GLU A 290 -11.88 -27.94 44.32
CA GLU A 290 -12.21 -29.30 44.81
C GLU A 290 -11.50 -30.39 43.98
N ASN A 291 -10.85 -31.33 44.68
CA ASN A 291 -10.17 -32.47 44.09
C ASN A 291 -11.17 -33.58 43.69
N GLY A 292 -10.86 -34.32 42.62
CA GLY A 292 -11.72 -35.40 42.11
C GLY A 292 -12.80 -34.92 41.12
N MET A 293 -13.74 -35.83 40.79
CA MET A 293 -14.77 -35.63 39.77
C MET A 293 -15.91 -34.69 40.20
N GLY A 294 -16.10 -34.48 41.50
CA GLY A 294 -17.24 -33.72 42.04
C GLY A 294 -18.41 -34.59 42.48
N SER A 295 -19.53 -33.95 42.83
CA SER A 295 -20.78 -34.63 43.16
C SER A 295 -21.50 -35.05 41.88
N TYR A 296 -21.87 -36.32 41.78
CA TYR A 296 -22.75 -36.80 40.73
C TYR A 296 -24.15 -36.19 40.89
N VAL A 297 -24.67 -35.54 39.85
CA VAL A 297 -25.97 -34.86 39.90
C VAL A 297 -27.04 -35.54 39.03
N GLY A 298 -26.64 -36.43 38.13
CA GLY A 298 -27.56 -37.21 37.29
C GLY A 298 -26.95 -37.54 35.93
N SER A 299 -27.72 -38.25 35.10
CA SER A 299 -27.33 -38.61 33.74
C SER A 299 -28.41 -38.29 32.72
N SER A 300 -28.01 -38.21 31.45
CA SER A 300 -28.88 -38.05 30.29
C SER A 300 -28.35 -38.91 29.15
N LEU A 301 -29.24 -39.38 28.28
CA LEU A 301 -28.85 -40.13 27.09
C LEU A 301 -28.56 -39.15 25.94
N ALA A 302 -27.50 -39.42 25.19
CA ALA A 302 -27.20 -38.76 23.92
C ALA A 302 -28.13 -39.29 22.81
N HIS A 303 -29.38 -38.84 22.81
CA HIS A 303 -30.46 -39.32 21.95
C HIS A 303 -31.26 -38.19 21.28
N LEU A 304 -30.78 -36.95 21.39
CA LEU A 304 -31.38 -35.81 20.71
C LEU A 304 -30.76 -35.64 19.31
N PRO A 305 -31.54 -35.19 18.33
CA PRO A 305 -31.02 -35.00 16.98
C PRO A 305 -29.90 -33.96 16.98
N ARG A 306 -28.76 -34.36 16.42
CA ARG A 306 -27.63 -33.48 16.10
C ARG A 306 -27.19 -33.72 14.66
N PRO A 307 -28.01 -33.31 13.67
CA PRO A 307 -27.66 -33.48 12.26
C PRO A 307 -26.34 -32.79 11.92
N ASP A 308 -26.00 -31.72 12.66
CA ASP A 308 -24.71 -31.04 12.59
C ASP A 308 -23.54 -31.95 12.98
N VAL A 309 -23.62 -32.62 14.13
CA VAL A 309 -22.60 -33.58 14.60
C VAL A 309 -22.52 -34.78 13.66
N ASN A 310 -23.68 -35.28 13.23
CA ASN A 310 -23.79 -36.38 12.28
C ASN A 310 -23.11 -36.06 10.95
N ASN A 311 -23.40 -34.90 10.38
CA ASN A 311 -22.82 -34.46 9.13
C ASN A 311 -21.32 -34.16 9.28
N ALA A 312 -20.90 -33.56 10.40
CA ALA A 312 -19.49 -33.24 10.68
C ALA A 312 -18.64 -34.51 10.84
N LEU A 313 -19.13 -35.49 11.58
CA LEU A 313 -18.41 -36.74 11.86
C LEU A 313 -18.66 -37.82 10.79
N GLY A 314 -19.56 -37.59 9.83
CA GLY A 314 -19.93 -38.58 8.81
C GLY A 314 -20.67 -39.79 9.39
N ILE A 315 -21.44 -39.58 10.46
CA ILE A 315 -22.20 -40.59 11.20
C ILE A 315 -23.70 -40.29 11.09
N SER A 316 -24.56 -41.26 11.39
CA SER A 316 -26.02 -41.08 11.42
C SER A 316 -26.60 -41.31 12.80
N GLY A 317 -27.83 -40.87 13.06
CA GLY A 317 -28.60 -41.14 14.30
C GLY A 317 -28.51 -40.03 15.35
N ASP A 318 -29.27 -40.11 16.44
CA ASP A 318 -29.35 -39.01 17.40
C ASP A 318 -28.22 -39.09 18.45
N ARG A 319 -27.49 -37.98 18.66
CA ARG A 319 -26.22 -37.91 19.43
C ARG A 319 -26.12 -36.76 20.43
N GLY A 320 -27.14 -35.93 20.53
CA GLY A 320 -27.19 -34.80 21.46
C GLY A 320 -27.71 -35.19 22.83
N PHE A 321 -27.23 -34.54 23.87
CA PHE A 321 -27.80 -34.64 25.21
C PHE A 321 -28.17 -33.26 25.76
N LEU A 322 -29.15 -33.25 26.64
CA LEU A 322 -29.53 -32.08 27.43
C LEU A 322 -29.80 -32.56 28.86
N PHE A 323 -29.21 -31.87 29.85
CA PHE A 323 -29.36 -32.19 31.26
C PHE A 323 -29.77 -30.95 32.06
N PRO A 324 -30.90 -30.98 32.79
CA PRO A 324 -31.32 -29.87 33.63
C PRO A 324 -30.42 -29.73 34.85
N ILE A 325 -29.78 -28.57 35.03
CA ILE A 325 -28.97 -28.27 36.20
C ILE A 325 -29.89 -28.11 37.42
N PRO A 326 -29.64 -28.85 38.52
CA PRO A 326 -30.49 -28.75 39.71
C PRO A 326 -30.48 -27.34 40.30
N LYS A 327 -31.64 -26.87 40.75
CA LYS A 327 -31.85 -25.48 41.22
C LYS A 327 -30.91 -25.06 42.36
N ASN A 328 -30.45 -26.01 43.18
CA ASN A 328 -29.52 -25.75 44.28
C ASN A 328 -28.10 -25.36 43.81
N TYR A 329 -27.77 -25.52 42.53
CA TYR A 329 -26.50 -25.05 41.92
C TYR A 329 -26.67 -23.75 41.12
N LEU A 330 -27.85 -23.11 41.16
CA LEU A 330 -28.17 -21.86 40.49
C LEU A 330 -28.25 -20.69 41.48
N ASP A 331 -27.31 -20.64 42.42
CA ASP A 331 -27.27 -19.68 43.53
C ASP A 331 -26.34 -18.47 43.28
N GLY A 332 -25.75 -18.37 42.09
CA GLY A 332 -24.77 -17.34 41.74
C GLY A 332 -23.32 -17.67 42.13
N THR A 333 -23.09 -18.80 42.80
CA THR A 333 -21.75 -19.36 43.06
C THR A 333 -21.16 -19.92 41.76
N GLU A 334 -19.84 -19.84 41.62
CA GLU A 334 -19.13 -20.46 40.50
C GLU A 334 -18.90 -21.94 40.77
N TYR A 335 -19.24 -22.78 39.78
CA TYR A 335 -19.08 -24.22 39.79
C TYR A 335 -18.33 -24.67 38.54
N ILE A 336 -17.66 -25.81 38.62
CA ILE A 336 -17.12 -26.52 37.45
C ILE A 336 -18.07 -27.67 37.17
N VAL A 337 -18.63 -27.69 35.95
CA VAL A 337 -19.47 -28.79 35.49
C VAL A 337 -18.67 -29.61 34.50
N THR A 338 -18.65 -30.91 34.75
CA THR A 338 -17.97 -31.87 33.88
C THR A 338 -18.97 -32.92 33.44
N ALA A 339 -18.98 -33.21 32.14
CA ALA A 339 -19.75 -34.30 31.56
C ALA A 339 -18.82 -35.49 31.31
N TYR A 340 -19.32 -36.70 31.52
CA TYR A 340 -18.57 -37.93 31.26
C TYR A 340 -19.44 -38.86 30.43
N ALA A 341 -18.99 -39.15 29.21
CA ALA A 341 -19.59 -40.15 28.34
C ALA A 341 -19.04 -41.54 28.74
N PHE A 342 -19.92 -42.53 28.91
CA PHE A 342 -19.52 -43.89 29.25
C PHE A 342 -19.88 -44.86 28.12
N GLY A 343 -18.89 -45.58 27.60
CA GLY A 343 -19.08 -46.66 26.63
C GLY A 343 -18.53 -47.99 27.15
N THR A 344 -18.82 -49.08 26.44
CA THR A 344 -18.60 -50.44 26.96
C THR A 344 -17.13 -50.91 26.95
N ALA A 345 -16.20 -50.11 26.44
CA ALA A 345 -14.82 -50.52 26.18
C ALA A 345 -13.75 -49.90 27.11
N THR A 346 -14.00 -48.83 27.86
CA THR A 346 -13.18 -48.39 29.02
C THR A 346 -13.71 -47.06 29.59
N ASP A 347 -13.66 -46.92 30.93
CA ASP A 347 -14.04 -45.68 31.63
C ASP A 347 -12.88 -44.66 31.59
N LYS A 348 -12.98 -43.63 30.75
CA LYS A 348 -12.10 -42.46 30.76
C LYS A 348 -12.89 -41.15 30.82
N ALA A 349 -12.23 -40.11 31.32
CA ALA A 349 -12.72 -38.74 31.23
C ALA A 349 -12.56 -38.24 29.79
N LEU A 350 -13.65 -37.85 29.13
CA LEU A 350 -13.66 -37.62 27.68
C LEU A 350 -14.09 -36.22 27.26
N ILE A 351 -14.65 -35.41 28.17
CA ILE A 351 -15.20 -34.10 27.83
C ILE A 351 -14.50 -33.02 28.65
N GLU A 352 -14.03 -31.96 27.98
CA GLU A 352 -13.40 -30.82 28.65
C GLU A 352 -14.35 -30.19 29.67
N PRO A 353 -13.93 -29.99 30.94
CA PRO A 353 -14.74 -29.32 31.94
C PRO A 353 -15.09 -27.89 31.50
N LYS A 354 -16.34 -27.46 31.73
CA LYS A 354 -16.75 -26.07 31.53
C LYS A 354 -17.07 -25.41 32.88
N THR A 355 -16.56 -24.20 33.07
CA THR A 355 -16.88 -23.39 34.25
C THR A 355 -18.27 -22.79 34.08
N LEU A 356 -19.13 -23.04 35.06
CA LEU A 356 -20.46 -22.48 35.18
C LEU A 356 -20.47 -21.40 36.25
N LYS A 357 -20.82 -20.17 35.89
CA LYS A 357 -21.19 -19.12 36.85
C LYS A 357 -22.62 -18.66 36.57
N ALA A 358 -23.59 -19.50 36.92
CA ALA A 358 -25.00 -19.22 36.64
C ALA A 358 -25.67 -18.51 37.81
N ASN A 359 -26.21 -17.32 37.53
CA ASN A 359 -27.32 -16.74 38.28
C ASN A 359 -28.62 -16.98 37.50
N ALA A 360 -29.77 -16.92 38.18
CA ALA A 360 -31.09 -17.18 37.59
C ALA A 360 -31.43 -16.32 36.34
N ASN A 361 -30.65 -15.28 36.03
CA ASN A 361 -30.91 -14.29 34.98
C ASN A 361 -29.75 -14.11 33.96
N SER A 362 -28.77 -15.01 33.89
CA SER A 362 -27.65 -14.88 32.96
C SER A 362 -28.03 -15.31 31.54
N THR A 363 -27.88 -14.39 30.58
CA THR A 363 -27.87 -14.67 29.14
C THR A 363 -26.42 -14.59 28.65
N GLY A 364 -25.84 -15.74 28.30
CA GLY A 364 -24.48 -15.83 27.78
C GLY A 364 -24.46 -15.71 26.24
N PRO A 365 -23.34 -15.25 25.65
CA PRO A 365 -23.18 -15.17 24.20
C PRO A 365 -23.23 -16.56 23.56
N LEU A 366 -23.81 -16.62 22.36
CA LEU A 366 -23.84 -17.82 21.51
C LEU A 366 -22.41 -18.14 21.05
N ILE A 367 -21.92 -19.34 21.35
CA ILE A 367 -20.65 -19.87 20.85
C ILE A 367 -20.89 -20.53 19.49
N GLY A 368 -20.05 -20.18 18.51
CA GLY A 368 -20.08 -20.71 17.16
C GLY A 368 -19.74 -22.19 17.05
N ASN A 369 -20.24 -22.82 16.00
CA ASN A 369 -20.11 -24.24 15.65
C ASN A 369 -18.82 -24.48 14.82
N GLU A 370 -18.40 -25.73 14.65
CA GLU A 370 -17.18 -26.05 13.85
C GLU A 370 -17.28 -25.62 12.37
N THR A 371 -18.50 -25.57 11.81
CA THR A 371 -18.73 -24.97 10.48
C THR A 371 -18.41 -23.48 10.42
N ASP A 372 -18.55 -22.75 11.53
CA ASP A 372 -18.18 -21.33 11.65
C ASP A 372 -16.66 -21.17 11.59
N VAL A 373 -15.90 -22.08 12.20
CA VAL A 373 -14.43 -22.08 12.17
C VAL A 373 -13.94 -22.41 10.76
N LEU A 374 -14.49 -23.46 10.13
CA LEU A 374 -14.15 -23.85 8.75
C LEU A 374 -14.45 -22.75 7.73
N PHE A 375 -15.60 -22.07 7.86
CA PHE A 375 -15.96 -20.96 7.00
C PHE A 375 -15.04 -19.75 7.22
N LYS A 376 -14.79 -19.39 8.48
CA LYS A 376 -13.97 -18.24 8.84
C LYS A 376 -12.53 -18.40 8.38
N ASP A 377 -11.91 -19.56 8.60
CA ASP A 377 -10.53 -19.82 8.16
C ASP A 377 -10.40 -19.76 6.63
N ALA A 378 -11.38 -20.29 5.90
CA ALA A 378 -11.41 -20.25 4.45
C ALA A 378 -11.65 -18.84 3.89
N LEU A 379 -12.54 -18.06 4.53
CA LEU A 379 -12.76 -16.66 4.20
C LEU A 379 -11.49 -15.83 4.48
N HIS A 380 -10.87 -16.03 5.63
CA HIS A 380 -9.65 -15.35 6.06
C HIS A 380 -8.50 -15.56 5.08
N ALA A 381 -8.24 -16.82 4.71
CA ALA A 381 -7.23 -17.17 3.70
C ALA A 381 -7.52 -16.53 2.34
N SER A 382 -8.80 -16.47 1.94
CA SER A 382 -9.21 -15.83 0.68
C SER A 382 -9.00 -14.32 0.70
N LEU A 383 -9.24 -13.65 1.84
CA LEU A 383 -8.98 -12.23 2.02
C LEU A 383 -7.48 -11.93 2.00
N ILE A 384 -6.66 -12.72 2.70
CA ILE A 384 -5.18 -12.62 2.63
C ILE A 384 -4.73 -12.75 1.17
N SER A 385 -5.28 -13.70 0.40
CA SER A 385 -4.93 -13.87 -1.01
C SER A 385 -5.22 -12.61 -1.86
N LEU A 386 -6.35 -11.95 -1.63
CA LEU A 386 -6.66 -10.68 -2.30
C LEU A 386 -5.70 -9.55 -1.87
N LEU A 387 -5.40 -9.45 -0.58
CA LEU A 387 -4.55 -8.41 0.01
C LEU A 387 -3.05 -8.59 -0.34
N MET A 388 -2.63 -9.79 -0.71
CA MET A 388 -1.29 -10.11 -1.19
C MET A 388 -1.18 -10.08 -2.71
N SER A 389 -2.30 -9.89 -3.42
CA SER A 389 -2.31 -9.94 -4.89
C SER A 389 -1.55 -8.76 -5.51
N PRO A 390 -0.75 -9.00 -6.57
CA PRO A 390 -0.17 -7.92 -7.36
C PRO A 390 -1.23 -6.95 -7.93
N ASN A 391 -2.43 -7.44 -8.26
CA ASN A 391 -3.50 -6.58 -8.77
C ASN A 391 -4.01 -5.56 -7.72
N PHE A 392 -3.76 -5.82 -6.43
CA PHE A 392 -4.04 -4.87 -5.35
C PHE A 392 -2.80 -4.03 -5.02
N LEU A 393 -1.67 -4.67 -4.74
CA LEU A 393 -0.45 -3.97 -4.32
C LEU A 393 0.07 -3.01 -5.39
N PHE A 394 -0.12 -3.33 -6.66
CA PHE A 394 0.23 -2.47 -7.79
C PHE A 394 -1.01 -1.91 -8.49
N LYS A 395 -0.86 -0.72 -9.05
CA LYS A 395 -1.81 -0.08 -9.95
C LYS A 395 -1.45 -0.57 -11.35
N MET A 396 -2.04 -1.69 -11.75
CA MET A 396 -1.72 -2.34 -13.01
C MET A 396 -2.17 -1.45 -14.20
N GLU A 397 -1.26 -0.58 -14.65
CA GLU A 397 -1.43 0.28 -15.82
C GLU A 397 -0.88 -0.39 -17.09
N TYR A 398 -0.41 -1.64 -17.01
CA TYR A 398 0.07 -2.40 -18.15
C TYR A 398 -0.26 -3.88 -18.02
N TYR A 399 -0.87 -4.47 -19.05
CA TYR A 399 -1.08 -5.91 -19.19
C TYR A 399 -0.41 -6.38 -20.50
N PRO A 400 0.49 -7.37 -20.44
CA PRO A 400 1.00 -8.02 -21.63
C PRO A 400 -0.18 -8.69 -22.37
N GLY A 401 -0.49 -8.20 -23.58
CA GLY A 401 -1.65 -8.66 -24.37
C GLY A 401 -2.70 -7.58 -24.69
N GLY A 402 -2.54 -6.37 -24.16
CA GLY A 402 -3.50 -5.28 -24.36
C GLY A 402 -4.68 -5.35 -23.38
N PHE A 403 -5.56 -4.37 -23.47
CA PHE A 403 -6.72 -4.22 -22.58
C PHE A 403 -8.00 -4.46 -23.36
N GLN A 404 -8.99 -5.12 -22.74
CA GLN A 404 -10.35 -5.06 -23.27
C GLN A 404 -10.92 -3.64 -23.11
N GLU A 405 -11.89 -3.23 -23.94
CA GLU A 405 -12.43 -1.85 -23.94
C GLU A 405 -12.98 -1.42 -22.57
N ASN A 406 -13.63 -2.32 -21.84
CA ASN A 406 -14.11 -2.08 -20.48
C ASN A 406 -12.97 -1.90 -19.47
N GLU A 407 -11.81 -2.53 -19.67
CA GLU A 407 -10.65 -2.38 -18.81
C GLU A 407 -10.00 -0.99 -18.96
N VAL A 408 -10.16 -0.34 -20.12
CA VAL A 408 -9.75 1.06 -20.34
C VAL A 408 -10.57 2.00 -19.44
N GLY A 409 -11.89 1.79 -19.37
CA GLY A 409 -12.77 2.56 -18.49
C GLY A 409 -12.37 2.45 -17.02
N TYR A 410 -12.14 1.23 -16.53
CA TYR A 410 -11.72 1.01 -15.13
C TYR A 410 -10.36 1.61 -14.82
N ARG A 411 -9.42 1.59 -15.76
CA ARG A 411 -8.13 2.27 -15.61
C ARG A 411 -8.31 3.78 -15.48
N GLN A 412 -9.08 4.41 -16.37
CA GLN A 412 -9.34 5.85 -16.30
C GLN A 412 -10.01 6.24 -14.98
N ALA A 413 -10.99 5.44 -14.54
CA ALA A 413 -11.63 5.61 -13.24
C ALA A 413 -10.63 5.48 -12.09
N SER A 414 -9.78 4.45 -12.08
CA SER A 414 -8.73 4.26 -11.08
C SER A 414 -7.77 5.46 -11.06
N PHE A 415 -7.34 5.95 -12.22
CA PHE A 415 -6.47 7.11 -12.29
C PHE A 415 -7.11 8.35 -11.65
N ILE A 416 -8.37 8.64 -12.00
CA ILE A 416 -9.11 9.77 -11.42
C ILE A 416 -9.25 9.60 -9.90
N SER A 417 -9.64 8.42 -9.41
CA SER A 417 -9.88 8.20 -7.98
C SER A 417 -8.62 8.25 -7.13
N PHE A 418 -7.49 7.74 -7.63
CA PHE A 418 -6.21 7.86 -6.93
C PHE A 418 -5.65 9.27 -6.98
N LEU A 419 -5.83 9.98 -8.08
CA LEU A 419 -5.45 11.38 -8.19
C LEU A 419 -6.18 12.21 -7.14
N THR A 420 -7.51 12.10 -7.06
CA THR A 420 -8.33 12.96 -6.18
C THR A 420 -8.41 12.45 -4.74
N GLY A 421 -8.67 11.15 -4.56
CA GLY A 421 -9.06 10.55 -3.28
C GLY A 421 -8.06 9.54 -2.72
N SER A 422 -6.96 9.26 -3.43
CA SER A 422 -5.94 8.28 -3.03
C SER A 422 -6.51 6.88 -2.71
N SER A 423 -7.61 6.51 -3.34
CA SER A 423 -8.37 5.28 -3.08
C SER A 423 -9.03 4.77 -4.36
N PHE A 424 -9.79 3.67 -4.28
CA PHE A 424 -10.49 3.07 -5.42
C PHE A 424 -11.70 3.92 -5.88
N PRO A 425 -12.18 3.74 -7.14
CA PRO A 425 -13.31 4.49 -7.67
C PRO A 425 -14.60 4.21 -6.88
N ASP A 426 -15.40 5.24 -6.60
CA ASP A 426 -16.71 5.05 -5.98
C ASP A 426 -17.70 4.38 -6.96
N ALA A 427 -18.89 4.06 -6.46
CA ALA A 427 -19.89 3.31 -7.22
C ALA A 427 -20.33 4.05 -8.51
N GLU A 428 -20.43 5.39 -8.47
CA GLU A 428 -20.80 6.21 -9.63
C GLU A 428 -19.73 6.13 -10.70
N LEU A 429 -18.47 6.38 -10.35
CA LEU A 429 -17.36 6.34 -11.30
C LEU A 429 -17.10 4.91 -11.82
N SER A 430 -17.23 3.90 -10.97
CA SER A 430 -17.14 2.49 -11.36
C SER A 430 -18.26 2.08 -12.32
N GLY A 431 -19.47 2.60 -12.13
CA GLY A 431 -20.61 2.33 -13.00
C GLY A 431 -20.48 2.95 -14.38
N LEU A 432 -19.85 4.13 -14.49
CA LEU A 432 -19.48 4.74 -15.77
C LEU A 432 -18.38 3.93 -16.47
N ALA A 433 -17.33 3.54 -15.73
CA ALA A 433 -16.24 2.71 -16.25
C ALA A 433 -16.70 1.36 -16.79
N ALA A 434 -17.74 0.77 -16.18
CA ALA A 434 -18.33 -0.49 -16.64
C ALA A 434 -18.92 -0.40 -18.06
N GLN A 435 -19.25 0.80 -18.54
CA GLN A 435 -19.85 1.04 -19.86
C GLN A 435 -18.80 1.18 -20.97
N GLY A 436 -17.51 1.21 -20.64
CA GLY A 436 -16.41 1.43 -21.58
C GLY A 436 -15.54 2.64 -21.22
N PRO A 437 -14.70 3.11 -22.17
CA PRO A 437 -13.88 4.30 -21.97
C PRO A 437 -14.71 5.54 -21.63
N LEU A 438 -14.25 6.31 -20.65
CA LEU A 438 -14.88 7.56 -20.25
C LEU A 438 -14.64 8.65 -21.31
N SER A 439 -15.70 9.37 -21.65
CA SER A 439 -15.62 10.59 -22.46
C SER A 439 -14.91 11.73 -21.71
N GLY A 440 -14.40 12.72 -22.45
CA GLY A 440 -13.75 13.90 -21.85
C GLY A 440 -14.66 14.69 -20.90
N GLU A 441 -15.98 14.72 -21.18
CA GLU A 441 -16.97 15.33 -20.30
C GLU A 441 -17.12 14.56 -18.99
N GLN A 442 -17.24 13.23 -19.06
CA GLN A 442 -17.31 12.37 -17.87
C GLN A 442 -16.05 12.49 -17.02
N ILE A 443 -14.86 12.48 -17.64
CA ILE A 443 -13.59 12.68 -16.93
C ILE A 443 -13.62 14.01 -16.17
N THR A 444 -13.95 15.11 -16.85
CA THR A 444 -13.97 16.45 -16.26
C THR A 444 -14.98 16.55 -15.10
N ALA A 445 -16.19 16.02 -15.30
CA ALA A 445 -17.25 16.06 -14.29
C ALA A 445 -16.87 15.23 -13.05
N GLN A 446 -16.38 14.00 -13.25
CA GLN A 446 -16.02 13.10 -12.15
C GLN A 446 -14.78 13.57 -11.40
N THR A 447 -13.77 14.12 -12.08
CA THR A 447 -12.61 14.74 -11.42
C THR A 447 -13.03 15.91 -10.52
N LYS A 448 -13.89 16.82 -11.01
CA LYS A 448 -14.39 17.93 -10.18
C LYS A 448 -15.19 17.43 -8.97
N ARG A 449 -16.12 16.49 -9.19
CA ARG A 449 -16.96 15.90 -8.14
C ARG A 449 -16.10 15.28 -7.03
N LEU A 450 -15.13 14.43 -7.40
CA LEU A 450 -14.28 13.73 -6.44
C LEU A 450 -13.28 14.66 -5.78
N LEU A 451 -12.71 15.64 -6.50
CA LEU A 451 -11.84 16.65 -5.89
C LEU A 451 -12.58 17.42 -4.79
N SER A 452 -13.82 17.83 -5.06
CA SER A 452 -14.66 18.51 -4.06
C SER A 452 -15.02 17.67 -2.84
N LYS A 453 -14.98 16.34 -2.98
CA LYS A 453 -15.17 15.39 -1.87
C LYS A 453 -13.89 15.13 -1.08
N TYR A 454 -12.72 15.25 -1.72
CA TYR A 454 -11.45 14.75 -1.20
C TYR A 454 -10.33 15.80 -1.15
N TYR A 455 -10.65 17.09 -0.92
CA TYR A 455 -9.64 18.15 -0.79
C TYR A 455 -8.53 17.80 0.21
N ASP A 456 -8.91 17.20 1.34
CA ASP A 456 -7.96 16.77 2.38
C ASP A 456 -6.93 15.75 1.84
N ARG A 457 -7.42 14.69 1.19
CA ARG A 457 -6.59 13.62 0.64
C ARG A 457 -5.75 14.10 -0.54
N PHE A 458 -6.33 14.91 -1.43
CA PHE A 458 -5.62 15.52 -2.55
C PHE A 458 -4.48 16.43 -2.06
N SER A 459 -4.73 17.20 -1.00
CA SER A 459 -3.69 18.04 -0.38
C SER A 459 -2.60 17.19 0.26
N ARG A 460 -2.96 16.07 0.91
CA ARG A 460 -1.97 15.17 1.52
C ARG A 460 -1.18 14.34 0.51
N SER A 461 -1.70 14.12 -0.69
CA SER A 461 -1.04 13.39 -1.76
C SER A 461 -0.40 14.33 -2.79
N PHE A 462 -1.17 14.84 -3.74
CA PHE A 462 -0.69 15.70 -4.81
C PHE A 462 -0.04 16.98 -4.27
N GLY A 463 -0.69 17.68 -3.33
CA GLY A 463 -0.12 18.90 -2.74
C GLY A 463 1.23 18.64 -2.06
N ALA A 464 1.32 17.56 -1.28
CA ALA A 464 2.53 17.18 -0.57
C ALA A 464 3.69 16.81 -1.51
N PHE A 465 3.39 16.13 -2.62
CA PHE A 465 4.38 15.82 -3.64
C PHE A 465 4.81 17.07 -4.40
N TRP A 466 3.85 17.87 -4.88
CA TRP A 466 4.13 19.02 -5.74
C TRP A 466 4.88 20.12 -5.00
N ILE A 467 4.45 20.47 -3.79
CA ILE A 467 5.12 21.48 -2.95
C ILE A 467 6.33 20.88 -2.21
N GLY A 468 6.32 19.57 -1.96
CA GLY A 468 7.45 18.88 -1.35
C GLY A 468 7.40 18.77 0.18
N TYR A 469 6.24 18.94 0.83
CA TYR A 469 6.12 18.74 2.28
C TYR A 469 5.84 17.27 2.69
N LYS A 470 5.90 16.31 1.76
CA LYS A 470 5.57 14.90 2.04
C LYS A 470 6.39 14.28 3.18
N ASP A 471 7.69 14.56 3.26
CA ASP A 471 8.57 13.97 4.28
C ASP A 471 8.14 14.39 5.69
N TYR A 472 7.71 15.65 5.82
CA TYR A 472 7.15 16.20 7.06
C TYR A 472 5.86 15.50 7.49
N MET A 473 5.02 15.10 6.53
CA MET A 473 3.77 14.37 6.78
C MET A 473 3.96 12.94 7.30
N ASN A 474 5.19 12.41 7.19
CA ASN A 474 5.59 11.10 7.70
C ASN A 474 6.30 11.18 9.05
N ALA A 475 6.59 12.38 9.55
CA ALA A 475 7.20 12.57 10.86
C ALA A 475 6.23 12.19 11.99
N ASN A 476 6.76 12.12 13.22
CA ASN A 476 5.93 11.87 14.41
C ASN A 476 4.81 12.93 14.50
N PRO A 477 3.53 12.55 14.66
CA PRO A 477 2.40 13.49 14.68
C PRO A 477 2.49 14.64 15.69
N ASN A 478 3.28 14.49 16.75
CA ASN A 478 3.49 15.51 17.78
C ASN A 478 4.78 16.34 17.56
N SER A 479 5.52 16.09 16.49
CA SER A 479 6.76 16.80 16.17
C SER A 479 6.51 18.16 15.54
N LEU A 480 7.52 19.03 15.62
CA LEU A 480 7.54 20.29 14.87
C LEU A 480 7.49 20.01 13.37
N ASP A 481 8.25 19.03 12.86
CA ASP A 481 8.27 18.67 11.45
C ASP A 481 6.86 18.34 10.93
N PHE A 482 6.13 17.47 11.64
CA PHE A 482 4.74 17.15 11.26
C PHE A 482 3.84 18.40 11.28
N SER A 483 4.03 19.28 12.26
CA SER A 483 3.28 20.52 12.34
C SER A 483 3.55 21.43 11.13
N MET A 484 4.81 21.56 10.70
CA MET A 484 5.18 22.32 9.50
C MET A 484 4.57 21.72 8.22
N GLY A 485 4.49 20.39 8.13
CA GLY A 485 3.83 19.71 7.02
C GLY A 485 2.31 19.97 6.97
N GLU A 486 1.64 19.92 8.12
CA GLU A 486 0.22 20.22 8.24
C GLU A 486 -0.10 21.69 7.91
N GLU A 487 0.76 22.64 8.28
CA GLU A 487 0.62 24.05 7.89
C GLU A 487 0.53 24.20 6.36
N ALA A 488 1.48 23.61 5.63
CA ALA A 488 1.50 23.66 4.18
C ALA A 488 0.28 22.97 3.57
N ARG A 489 -0.10 21.80 4.11
CA ARG A 489 -1.27 21.05 3.68
C ARG A 489 -2.56 21.83 3.85
N LEU A 490 -2.75 22.50 5.00
CA LEU A 490 -3.95 23.26 5.31
C LEU A 490 -4.07 24.54 4.46
N VAL A 491 -2.96 25.23 4.20
CA VAL A 491 -2.95 26.37 3.26
C VAL A 491 -3.35 25.91 1.85
N PHE A 492 -2.74 24.82 1.37
CA PHE A 492 -3.05 24.26 0.05
C PHE A 492 -4.52 23.81 -0.06
N LYS A 493 -5.01 23.09 0.95
CA LYS A 493 -6.40 22.67 1.08
C LYS A 493 -7.35 23.86 1.03
N ASN A 494 -7.10 24.93 1.80
CA ASN A 494 -7.96 26.10 1.81
C ASN A 494 -8.00 26.80 0.45
N VAL A 495 -6.86 26.92 -0.26
CA VAL A 495 -6.84 27.53 -1.60
C VAL A 495 -7.73 26.74 -2.58
N LEU A 496 -7.70 25.40 -2.50
CA LEU A 496 -8.56 24.56 -3.32
C LEU A 496 -10.03 24.65 -2.93
N GLU A 497 -10.33 24.58 -1.63
CA GLU A 497 -11.70 24.64 -1.09
C GLU A 497 -12.39 25.97 -1.44
N GLU A 498 -11.67 27.08 -1.29
CA GLU A 498 -12.16 28.43 -1.62
C GLU A 498 -12.12 28.74 -3.13
N LYS A 499 -11.59 27.81 -3.95
CA LYS A 499 -11.37 28.02 -5.39
C LYS A 499 -10.59 29.30 -5.67
N ALA A 500 -9.63 29.61 -4.81
CA ALA A 500 -8.82 30.82 -4.91
C ALA A 500 -7.83 30.71 -6.09
N PRO A 501 -7.34 31.85 -6.62
CA PRO A 501 -6.30 31.85 -7.64
C PRO A 501 -5.06 31.08 -7.15
N LEU A 502 -4.35 30.40 -8.06
CA LEU A 502 -3.14 29.64 -7.70
C LEU A 502 -2.07 30.51 -7.01
N SER A 503 -2.02 31.81 -7.34
CA SER A 503 -1.14 32.79 -6.70
C SER A 503 -1.39 32.95 -5.19
N SER A 504 -2.58 32.60 -4.70
CA SER A 504 -2.88 32.58 -3.26
C SER A 504 -2.07 31.52 -2.50
N LEU A 505 -1.45 30.55 -3.17
CA LEU A 505 -0.46 29.67 -2.50
C LEU A 505 0.81 30.44 -2.12
N LEU A 506 1.18 31.47 -2.89
CA LEU A 506 2.41 32.24 -2.65
C LEU A 506 2.18 33.34 -1.62
N ASN A 507 1.03 34.01 -1.68
CA ASN A 507 0.66 35.04 -0.72
C ASN A 507 -0.86 35.04 -0.42
N PRO A 508 -1.31 34.17 0.50
CA PRO A 508 -2.70 34.11 0.95
C PRO A 508 -3.07 35.18 1.98
N GLY A 509 -2.10 35.86 2.60
CA GLY A 509 -2.32 36.75 3.75
C GLY A 509 -2.68 36.03 5.06
N TYR A 510 -2.58 34.70 5.11
CA TYR A 510 -2.84 33.89 6.30
C TYR A 510 -1.95 32.64 6.33
N THR A 511 -1.88 31.99 7.49
CA THR A 511 -1.35 30.63 7.63
C THR A 511 -2.14 29.82 8.67
N TYR A 512 -1.76 28.58 8.94
CA TYR A 512 -2.37 27.72 9.94
C TYR A 512 -1.36 27.33 11.03
N LEU A 513 -1.69 27.67 12.28
CA LEU A 513 -0.80 27.44 13.42
C LEU A 513 -1.49 26.58 14.49
N ASN A 514 -0.83 25.50 14.89
CA ASN A 514 -1.11 24.79 16.14
C ASN A 514 -0.24 25.34 17.28
N SER A 515 -0.32 24.75 18.48
CA SER A 515 0.47 25.22 19.62
C SER A 515 1.98 25.14 19.38
N THR A 516 2.43 24.10 18.66
CA THR A 516 3.85 23.86 18.35
C THR A 516 4.41 24.93 17.41
N LEU A 517 3.71 25.21 16.31
CA LEU A 517 4.11 26.26 15.35
C LEU A 517 3.94 27.67 15.92
N ALA A 518 2.88 27.91 16.69
CA ALA A 518 2.69 29.18 17.38
C ALA A 518 3.90 29.53 18.26
N THR A 519 4.38 28.55 19.03
CA THR A 519 5.59 28.69 19.83
C THR A 519 6.83 28.90 18.96
N HIS A 520 6.98 28.11 17.89
CA HIS A 520 8.13 28.21 16.98
C HIS A 520 8.21 29.57 16.26
N TYR A 521 7.08 30.14 15.86
CA TYR A 521 7.01 31.44 15.17
C TYR A 521 6.88 32.63 16.12
N GLY A 522 6.68 32.42 17.42
CA GLY A 522 6.39 33.50 18.37
C GLY A 522 5.06 34.21 18.09
N MET A 523 4.07 33.47 17.56
CA MET A 523 2.75 33.98 17.19
C MET A 523 1.65 33.35 18.05
N SER A 524 0.44 33.91 18.01
CA SER A 524 -0.75 33.24 18.54
C SER A 524 -1.26 32.21 17.53
N GLY A 525 -1.79 31.09 18.03
CA GLY A 525 -2.34 30.00 17.22
C GLY A 525 -3.22 29.07 18.04
N GLY A 526 -3.41 27.85 17.56
CA GLY A 526 -4.19 26.84 18.29
C GLY A 526 -3.59 26.45 19.64
N THR A 527 -4.41 25.84 20.48
CA THR A 527 -4.09 25.57 21.89
C THR A 527 -3.50 24.19 22.16
N SER A 528 -3.44 23.32 21.15
CA SER A 528 -2.86 21.97 21.26
C SER A 528 -2.13 21.58 19.97
N PRO A 529 -1.31 20.50 19.99
CA PRO A 529 -0.61 20.01 18.79
C PRO A 529 -1.54 19.58 17.64
N THR A 530 -2.80 19.24 17.94
CA THR A 530 -3.78 18.77 16.96
C THR A 530 -4.78 19.85 16.52
N ASN A 531 -4.81 21.00 17.20
CA ASN A 531 -5.72 22.09 16.89
C ASN A 531 -4.99 23.17 16.08
N TYR A 532 -5.35 23.34 14.80
CA TYR A 532 -4.78 24.37 13.93
C TYR A 532 -5.79 25.50 13.73
N LEU A 533 -5.35 26.75 13.95
CA LEU A 533 -6.15 27.93 13.68
C LEU A 533 -5.64 28.69 12.47
N LYS A 534 -6.56 29.22 11.67
CA LYS A 534 -6.24 30.14 10.57
C LYS A 534 -5.87 31.50 11.16
N VAL A 535 -4.66 31.98 10.91
CA VAL A 535 -4.10 33.21 11.46
C VAL A 535 -3.71 34.14 10.33
N THR A 536 -4.23 35.38 10.34
CA THR A 536 -3.83 36.43 9.39
C THR A 536 -2.39 36.84 9.64
N THR A 537 -1.57 36.90 8.59
CA THR A 537 -0.16 37.28 8.69
C THR A 537 0.36 37.78 7.35
N ALA A 538 1.19 38.83 7.40
CA ALA A 538 1.92 39.33 6.24
C ALA A 538 3.30 38.66 6.08
N GLU A 539 3.85 38.09 7.15
CA GLU A 539 5.25 37.60 7.19
C GLU A 539 5.37 36.08 7.02
N ARG A 540 4.35 35.33 7.45
CA ARG A 540 4.34 33.84 7.43
C ARG A 540 3.27 33.25 6.54
N GLY A 541 2.67 34.07 5.68
CA GLY A 541 1.67 33.63 4.72
C GLY A 541 2.31 32.98 3.49
N GLY A 542 1.75 31.87 3.03
CA GLY A 542 2.10 31.26 1.75
C GLY A 542 3.30 30.32 1.80
N VAL A 543 3.34 29.38 0.86
CA VAL A 543 4.22 28.19 0.90
C VAL A 543 5.72 28.52 0.91
N LEU A 544 6.12 29.69 0.38
CA LEU A 544 7.52 30.13 0.32
C LEU A 544 8.03 30.72 1.64
N ASN A 545 7.13 31.09 2.55
CA ASN A 545 7.48 31.72 3.84
C ASN A 545 7.35 30.77 5.03
N GLN A 546 6.88 29.54 4.78
CA GLN A 546 6.65 28.49 5.77
C GLN A 546 7.96 27.76 6.13
N ALA A 547 8.08 27.33 7.39
CA ALA A 547 9.28 26.68 7.88
C ALA A 547 9.64 25.40 7.12
N GLN A 548 8.67 24.58 6.69
CA GLN A 548 8.97 23.37 5.92
C GLN A 548 9.73 23.68 4.62
N PHE A 549 9.35 24.76 3.91
CA PHE A 549 10.02 25.16 2.68
C PHE A 549 11.43 25.69 2.99
N LEU A 550 11.54 26.58 3.99
CA LEU A 550 12.82 27.18 4.38
C LEU A 550 13.83 26.12 4.84
N MET A 551 13.36 25.08 5.54
CA MET A 551 14.16 23.93 5.98
C MET A 551 14.51 23.00 4.81
N LYS A 552 13.54 22.62 3.98
CA LYS A 552 13.78 21.70 2.85
C LYS A 552 14.76 22.27 1.83
N THR A 553 14.83 23.59 1.74
CA THR A 553 15.73 24.31 0.83
C THR A 553 17.00 24.81 1.53
N ALA A 554 17.29 24.38 2.76
CA ALA A 554 18.53 24.73 3.47
C ALA A 554 19.64 23.67 3.32
N ASN A 555 20.81 23.96 3.88
CA ASN A 555 21.80 22.97 4.26
C ASN A 555 21.60 22.58 5.72
N THR A 556 22.36 21.60 6.22
CA THR A 556 22.25 21.14 7.62
C THR A 556 22.58 22.21 8.66
N GLN A 557 23.40 23.20 8.32
CA GLN A 557 23.87 24.22 9.26
C GLN A 557 23.62 25.67 8.83
N GLU A 558 23.14 25.91 7.60
CA GLU A 558 22.96 27.26 7.05
C GLU A 558 21.83 27.31 6.02
N THR A 559 21.30 28.51 5.77
CA THR A 559 20.37 28.76 4.67
C THR A 559 21.04 28.52 3.31
N ASN A 560 20.24 28.25 2.28
CA ASN A 560 20.77 28.00 0.93
C ASN A 560 19.89 28.64 -0.15
N PRO A 561 20.18 29.90 -0.54
CA PRO A 561 19.41 30.62 -1.56
C PRO A 561 19.48 29.93 -2.92
N ILE A 562 20.56 29.21 -3.24
CA ILE A 562 20.67 28.46 -4.49
C ILE A 562 19.59 27.38 -4.55
N LYS A 563 19.46 26.55 -3.51
CA LYS A 563 18.41 25.52 -3.45
C LYS A 563 17.00 26.12 -3.48
N ARG A 564 16.79 27.28 -2.83
CA ARG A 564 15.51 28.02 -2.89
C ARG A 564 15.19 28.46 -4.32
N GLY A 565 16.12 29.11 -5.01
CA GLY A 565 15.94 29.58 -6.37
C GLY A 565 15.72 28.44 -7.36
N ILE A 566 16.46 27.33 -7.22
CA ILE A 566 16.27 26.11 -8.02
C ILE A 566 14.86 25.55 -7.80
N TRP A 567 14.40 25.47 -6.55
CA TRP A 567 13.05 24.98 -6.25
C TRP A 567 11.98 25.85 -6.92
N VAL A 568 12.10 27.18 -6.88
CA VAL A 568 11.14 28.09 -7.54
C VAL A 568 11.17 27.92 -9.05
N LEU A 569 12.36 27.83 -9.66
CA LEU A 569 12.49 27.60 -11.10
C LEU A 569 11.83 26.29 -11.53
N ASP A 570 12.11 25.20 -10.81
CA ASP A 570 11.63 23.87 -11.15
C ASP A 570 10.13 23.71 -10.84
N LYS A 571 9.71 23.98 -9.60
CA LYS A 571 8.35 23.67 -9.12
C LYS A 571 7.30 24.71 -9.47
N VAL A 572 7.68 25.98 -9.60
CA VAL A 572 6.73 27.08 -9.88
C VAL A 572 6.80 27.52 -11.33
N LEU A 573 8.01 27.66 -11.88
CA LEU A 573 8.21 28.18 -13.24
C LEU A 573 8.35 27.08 -14.30
N CYS A 574 8.36 25.81 -13.91
CA CYS A 574 8.53 24.64 -14.79
C CYS A 574 9.78 24.74 -15.68
N ARG A 575 10.88 25.26 -15.13
CA ARG A 575 12.17 25.40 -15.81
C ARG A 575 13.18 24.49 -15.15
N SER A 576 13.53 23.42 -15.85
CA SER A 576 14.60 22.52 -15.43
C SER A 576 15.96 23.13 -15.73
N LEU A 577 16.91 22.93 -14.81
CA LEU A 577 18.31 23.29 -15.02
C LEU A 577 19.06 22.09 -15.59
N PRO A 578 20.07 22.31 -16.45
CA PRO A 578 20.91 21.23 -16.94
C PRO A 578 21.64 20.54 -15.79
N THR A 579 21.82 19.23 -15.90
CA THR A 579 22.68 18.48 -14.97
C THR A 579 24.11 18.92 -15.15
N LEU A 580 24.82 19.12 -14.04
CA LEU A 580 26.23 19.51 -14.06
C LEU A 580 27.11 18.27 -14.30
N ASP A 581 28.10 18.39 -15.18
CA ASP A 581 29.10 17.34 -15.40
C ASP A 581 30.24 17.41 -14.37
N ALA A 582 31.07 16.36 -14.30
CA ALA A 582 32.18 16.28 -13.35
C ALA A 582 33.18 17.45 -13.50
N ALA A 583 33.42 17.89 -14.75
CA ALA A 583 34.29 19.04 -15.02
C ALA A 583 33.72 20.33 -14.41
N THR A 584 32.40 20.53 -14.48
CA THR A 584 31.74 21.68 -13.87
C THR A 584 31.82 21.61 -12.33
N PHE A 585 31.75 20.43 -11.73
CA PHE A 585 31.95 20.27 -10.28
C PHE A 585 33.39 20.61 -9.85
N GLU A 586 34.40 20.24 -10.65
CA GLU A 586 35.79 20.65 -10.42
C GLU A 586 35.95 22.18 -10.55
N GLU A 587 35.34 22.81 -11.55
CA GLU A 587 35.32 24.27 -11.70
C GLU A 587 34.63 24.96 -10.51
N ILE A 588 33.53 24.41 -9.99
CA ILE A 588 32.85 24.92 -8.78
C ILE A 588 33.79 24.87 -7.58
N ALA A 589 34.47 23.73 -7.34
CA ALA A 589 35.40 23.59 -6.23
C ALA A 589 36.55 24.61 -6.32
N GLN A 590 37.07 24.85 -7.52
CA GLN A 590 38.12 25.84 -7.75
C GLN A 590 37.62 27.28 -7.56
N SER A 591 36.37 27.58 -7.93
CA SER A 591 35.76 28.89 -7.70
C SER A 591 35.62 29.25 -6.22
N GLN A 592 35.60 28.26 -5.34
CA GLN A 592 35.48 28.43 -3.90
C GLN A 592 36.84 28.43 -3.16
N ALA A 593 37.93 28.02 -3.83
CA ALA A 593 39.23 27.79 -3.19
C ALA A 593 39.92 29.06 -2.65
N ASN A 594 39.55 30.26 -3.15
CA ASN A 594 40.15 31.54 -2.77
C ASN A 594 39.12 32.57 -2.26
N VAL A 595 37.96 32.09 -1.82
CA VAL A 595 36.91 32.96 -1.26
C VAL A 595 37.29 33.29 0.19
N ASP A 596 37.26 34.57 0.56
CA ASP A 596 37.48 35.02 1.94
C ASP A 596 36.52 34.27 2.88
N PRO A 597 37.04 33.58 3.93
CA PRO A 597 36.19 32.90 4.91
C PRO A 597 35.16 33.81 5.58
N ASN A 598 35.40 35.13 5.60
CA ASN A 598 34.47 36.13 6.16
C ASN A 598 33.53 36.75 5.12
N ALA A 599 33.63 36.40 3.83
CA ALA A 599 32.74 36.94 2.80
C ALA A 599 31.28 36.55 3.07
N SER A 600 30.39 37.53 2.97
CA SER A 600 28.95 37.29 3.04
C SER A 600 28.50 36.35 1.93
N LEU A 601 27.40 35.62 2.15
CA LEU A 601 26.84 34.71 1.15
C LEU A 601 26.60 35.38 -0.20
N VAL A 602 26.15 36.64 -0.19
CA VAL A 602 25.94 37.46 -1.40
C VAL A 602 27.26 37.72 -2.13
N GLU A 603 28.33 38.03 -1.41
CA GLU A 603 29.67 38.23 -1.99
C GLU A 603 30.23 36.93 -2.57
N ARG A 604 30.08 35.82 -1.84
CA ARG A 604 30.48 34.48 -2.30
C ARG A 604 29.78 34.10 -3.61
N MET A 605 28.48 34.33 -3.70
CA MET A 605 27.68 34.08 -4.92
C MET A 605 28.04 35.04 -6.06
N ALA A 606 28.33 36.31 -5.76
CA ALA A 606 28.78 37.28 -6.76
C ALA A 606 30.17 36.93 -7.34
N LEU A 607 31.08 36.40 -6.51
CA LEU A 607 32.37 35.87 -6.97
C LEU A 607 32.18 34.62 -7.84
N HIS A 608 31.32 33.69 -7.40
CA HIS A 608 31.01 32.48 -8.16
C HIS A 608 30.47 32.78 -9.56
N ARG A 609 29.58 33.77 -9.69
CA ARG A 609 29.07 34.24 -10.99
C ARG A 609 30.15 34.75 -11.95
N LYS A 610 31.29 35.22 -11.44
CA LYS A 610 32.40 35.73 -12.26
C LYS A 610 33.34 34.61 -12.74
N TYR A 611 33.16 33.38 -12.25
CA TYR A 611 34.01 32.22 -12.56
C TYR A 611 33.65 31.55 -13.91
N GLY A 612 33.39 32.37 -14.94
CA GLY A 612 33.09 31.93 -16.30
C GLY A 612 31.64 32.12 -16.76
N ASN A 613 31.44 32.18 -18.09
CA ASN A 613 30.13 32.46 -18.70
C ASN A 613 29.06 31.40 -18.36
N ARG A 614 29.47 30.15 -18.09
CA ARG A 614 28.56 29.05 -17.74
C ARG A 614 27.90 29.29 -16.37
N CYS A 615 28.67 29.62 -15.34
CA CYS A 615 28.17 29.94 -14.01
C CYS A 615 27.23 31.16 -14.04
N ALA A 616 27.62 32.23 -14.73
CA ALA A 616 26.81 33.44 -14.86
C ALA A 616 25.43 33.17 -15.49
N THR A 617 25.37 32.28 -16.49
CA THR A 617 24.13 31.99 -17.24
C THR A 617 23.05 31.40 -16.33
N CYS A 618 23.39 30.36 -15.54
CA CYS A 618 22.42 29.75 -14.63
C CYS A 618 22.12 30.65 -13.41
N HIS A 619 23.15 31.22 -12.79
CA HIS A 619 23.01 32.02 -11.58
C HIS A 619 22.31 33.37 -11.82
N SER A 620 22.29 33.89 -13.05
CA SER A 620 21.47 35.06 -13.41
C SER A 620 19.97 34.84 -13.16
N GLN A 621 19.51 33.59 -13.20
CA GLN A 621 18.11 33.20 -12.97
C GLN A 621 17.88 32.70 -11.54
N ILE A 622 18.84 31.95 -10.99
CA ILE A 622 18.71 31.33 -9.67
C ILE A 622 18.87 32.36 -8.55
N ASP A 623 19.92 33.17 -8.59
CA ASP A 623 20.31 34.03 -7.47
C ASP A 623 19.24 35.05 -7.10
N PRO A 624 18.57 35.76 -8.05
CA PRO A 624 17.54 36.74 -7.69
C PRO A 624 16.34 36.09 -6.98
N LEU A 625 15.95 34.89 -7.41
CA LEU A 625 14.82 34.15 -6.83
C LEU A 625 15.18 33.62 -5.43
N GLY A 626 16.41 33.12 -5.28
CA GLY A 626 16.92 32.58 -4.03
C GLY A 626 17.16 33.64 -2.97
N LEU A 627 17.92 34.68 -3.32
CA LEU A 627 18.28 35.78 -2.41
C LEU A 627 17.08 36.61 -1.98
N GLY A 628 16.06 36.76 -2.85
CA GLY A 628 14.81 37.40 -2.48
C GLY A 628 13.99 36.65 -1.42
N LEU A 629 14.38 35.41 -1.11
CA LEU A 629 13.79 34.56 -0.06
C LEU A 629 14.73 34.36 1.13
N GLU A 630 15.85 35.08 1.19
CA GLU A 630 16.70 35.17 2.38
C GLU A 630 16.20 36.34 3.24
N ASN A 631 16.05 36.11 4.55
CA ASN A 631 15.60 37.11 5.53
C ASN A 631 16.66 37.31 6.61
#